data_AF-A0A950UQ83-F1
#
_entry.id   AF-A0A950UQ83-F1
#
_cell.length_a   1.000
_cell.length_b   1.000
_cell.length_c   1.000
_cell.angle_alpha   90.00
_cell.angle_beta   90.00
_cell.angle_gamma   90.00
#
_symmetry.space_group_name_H-M   'P 1'
#
loop_
_entity.id
_entity.type
_entity.pdbx_description
1 polymer ?
#
loop_
_entity_poly.entity_id
_entity_poly.type
_entity_poly.pdbx_seq_one_letter_code
_entity_poly.pdbx_strand_id
1 'polypeptide(L)'
;MISRWIVKLVVGIALAGFVLFEAGSPVVTRVILDGQAHDAATDAAKDYFSGHDADKARATAQHDADGDGATLAAFSVDEQGVVHVTLSKKAKSYVLHNFGPTKHWYDVSVTASATPTQ
;
A
#
# COMPACT_ATOMS: atom_id res chain seq x y z
N MET A 1 -10.26 47.59 0.56
CA MET A 1 -9.55 46.90 -0.56
C MET A 1 -8.53 45.87 -0.06
N ILE A 2 -7.78 46.13 1.00
CA ILE A 2 -6.79 45.20 1.61
C ILE A 2 -7.40 43.87 2.08
N SER A 3 -8.57 43.89 2.73
CA SER A 3 -9.20 42.66 3.24
C SER A 3 -9.54 41.64 2.14
N ARG A 4 -9.87 42.10 0.92
CA ARG A 4 -10.20 41.20 -0.19
C ARG A 4 -8.98 40.46 -0.73
N TRP A 5 -7.79 41.07 -0.68
CA TRP A 5 -6.55 40.43 -1.13
C TRP A 5 -6.01 39.46 -0.09
N ILE A 6 -6.04 39.84 1.19
CA ILE A 6 -5.65 38.95 2.30
C ILE A 6 -6.52 37.70 2.33
N VAL A 7 -7.84 37.83 2.19
CA VAL A 7 -8.75 36.68 2.14
C VAL A 7 -8.41 35.75 0.98
N LYS A 8 -8.11 36.27 -0.21
CA LYS A 8 -7.69 35.45 -1.35
C LYS A 8 -6.38 34.69 -1.08
N LEU A 9 -5.42 35.35 -0.44
CA LEU A 9 -4.13 34.75 -0.10
C LEU A 9 -4.31 33.62 0.93
N VAL A 10 -5.08 33.86 1.99
CA VAL A 10 -5.39 32.85 3.02
C VAL A 10 -6.13 31.66 2.40
N VAL A 11 -7.15 31.91 1.57
CA VAL A 11 -7.88 30.85 0.87
C VAL A 11 -6.95 30.08 -0.09
N GLY A 12 -6.05 30.77 -0.80
CA GLY A 12 -5.08 30.14 -1.69
C GLY A 12 -4.13 29.20 -0.94
N ILE A 13 -3.59 29.64 0.21
CA ILE A 13 -2.73 28.80 1.06
C ILE A 13 -3.52 27.61 1.61
N ALA A 14 -4.75 27.82 2.08
CA ALA A 14 -5.58 26.74 2.61
C ALA A 14 -5.86 25.66 1.54
N LEU A 15 -6.20 26.08 0.32
CA LEU A 15 -6.40 25.17 -0.81
C LEU A 15 -5.10 24.43 -1.19
N ALA A 16 -3.97 25.14 -1.24
CA ALA A 16 -2.68 24.51 -1.53
C ALA A 16 -2.29 23.47 -0.47
N GLY A 17 -2.44 23.79 0.81
CA GLY A 17 -2.20 22.85 1.91
C GLY A 17 -3.13 21.64 1.86
N PHE A 18 -4.41 21.86 1.52
CA PHE A 18 -5.38 20.78 1.35
C PHE A 18 -4.99 19.83 0.21
N VAL A 19 -4.57 20.36 -0.94
CA VAL A 19 -4.12 19.55 -2.07
C VAL A 19 -2.89 18.72 -1.70
N LEU A 20 -1.90 19.33 -1.04
CA LEU A 20 -0.70 18.61 -0.59
C LEU A 20 -1.02 17.49 0.41
N PHE A 21 -1.95 17.73 1.33
CA PHE A 21 -2.38 16.73 2.30
C PHE A 21 -3.10 15.54 1.63
N GLU A 22 -4.08 15.81 0.77
CA GLU A 22 -4.83 14.75 0.08
C GLU A 22 -3.95 13.93 -0.89
N ALA A 23 -3.02 14.58 -1.60
CA ALA A 23 -2.11 13.93 -2.54
C ALA A 23 -0.95 13.20 -1.86
N GLY A 24 -0.62 13.52 -0.61
CA GLY A 24 0.43 12.83 0.15
C GLY A 24 0.00 11.44 0.65
N SER A 25 -1.30 11.23 0.85
CA SER A 25 -1.81 9.99 1.45
C SER A 25 -1.54 8.71 0.65
N PRO A 26 -1.57 8.67 -0.70
CA PRO A 26 -1.20 7.47 -1.43
C PRO A 26 0.29 7.16 -1.34
N VAL A 27 1.13 8.19 -1.31
CA VAL A 27 2.59 8.04 -1.18
C VAL A 27 2.94 7.38 0.15
N VAL A 28 2.39 7.89 1.25
CA VAL A 28 2.59 7.30 2.58
C VAL A 28 2.03 5.87 2.64
N THR A 29 0.84 5.65 2.09
CA THR A 29 0.23 4.31 2.05
C THR A 29 1.10 3.33 1.27
N ARG A 30 1.73 3.77 0.18
CA ARG A 30 2.64 2.93 -0.61
C ARG A 30 3.89 2.56 0.16
N VAL A 31 4.51 3.48 0.89
CA VAL A 31 5.70 3.18 1.71
C VAL A 31 5.36 2.17 2.82
N ILE A 32 4.20 2.32 3.46
CA ILE A 32 3.73 1.38 4.49
C ILE A 32 3.46 0.00 3.87
N LEU A 33 2.76 -0.03 2.73
CA LEU A 33 2.41 -1.27 2.05
C LEU A 33 3.63 -2.00 1.48
N ASP A 34 4.67 -1.26 1.09
CA ASP A 34 5.94 -1.81 0.61
C ASP A 34 6.69 -2.58 1.70
N GLY A 35 6.80 -2.00 2.89
CA GLY A 35 7.35 -2.71 4.06
C GLY A 35 6.55 -3.97 4.39
N GLN A 36 5.22 -3.83 4.47
CA GLN A 36 4.31 -4.96 4.75
C GLN A 36 4.41 -6.08 3.72
N ALA A 37 4.51 -5.73 2.43
CA ALA A 37 4.65 -6.73 1.38
C ALA A 37 5.98 -7.48 1.52
N HIS A 38 7.06 -6.79 1.92
CA HIS A 38 8.37 -7.40 2.11
C HIS A 38 8.40 -8.35 3.32
N ASP A 39 7.81 -7.93 4.44
CA ASP A 39 7.67 -8.75 5.63
C ASP A 39 6.82 -10.01 5.32
N ALA A 40 5.65 -9.81 4.71
CA ALA A 40 4.77 -10.91 4.31
C ALA A 40 5.43 -11.88 3.31
N ALA A 41 6.22 -11.36 2.36
CA ALA A 41 6.98 -12.21 1.43
C ALA A 41 8.05 -13.02 2.17
N THR A 42 8.78 -12.39 3.09
CA THR A 42 9.84 -13.03 3.88
C THR A 42 9.29 -14.14 4.77
N ASP A 43 8.22 -13.87 5.50
CA ASP A 43 7.60 -14.84 6.40
C ASP A 43 6.94 -15.99 5.62
N ALA A 44 6.25 -15.67 4.51
CA ALA A 44 5.71 -16.70 3.63
C ALA A 44 6.81 -17.56 2.97
N ALA A 45 7.94 -16.96 2.56
CA ALA A 45 9.09 -17.70 2.06
C ALA A 45 9.61 -18.65 3.15
N LYS A 46 9.84 -18.17 4.36
CA LYS A 46 10.31 -19.00 5.47
C LYS A 46 9.40 -20.21 5.74
N ASP A 47 8.08 -20.01 5.71
CA ASP A 47 7.13 -21.10 5.86
C ASP A 47 7.13 -22.06 4.68
N TYR A 48 7.19 -21.55 3.45
CA TYR A 48 7.30 -22.36 2.24
C TYR A 48 8.56 -23.24 2.29
N PHE A 49 9.73 -22.69 2.63
CA PHE A 49 10.97 -23.47 2.65
C PHE A 49 11.06 -24.44 3.83
N SER A 50 10.32 -24.19 4.92
CA SER A 50 10.27 -25.12 6.06
C SER A 50 9.44 -26.37 5.79
N GLY A 51 8.39 -26.27 4.96
CA GLY A 51 7.42 -27.35 4.74
C GLY A 51 7.15 -27.74 3.28
N HIS A 52 7.67 -26.98 2.32
CA HIS A 52 7.31 -27.02 0.89
C HIS A 52 5.79 -26.94 0.66
N ASP A 53 5.10 -26.19 1.52
CA ASP A 53 3.65 -26.06 1.52
C ASP A 53 3.26 -24.62 1.10
N ALA A 54 2.81 -24.50 -0.15
CA ALA A 54 2.40 -23.22 -0.73
C ALA A 54 1.08 -22.69 -0.12
N ASP A 55 0.20 -23.58 0.35
CA ASP A 55 -1.06 -23.17 0.97
C ASP A 55 -0.80 -22.58 2.36
N LYS A 56 0.12 -23.19 3.12
CA LYS A 56 0.59 -22.65 4.39
C LYS A 56 1.26 -21.28 4.20
N ALA A 57 2.19 -21.17 3.25
CA ALA A 57 2.87 -19.90 2.96
C ALA A 57 1.89 -18.79 2.54
N ARG A 58 0.88 -19.14 1.74
CA ARG A 58 -0.20 -18.22 1.36
C ARG A 58 -1.03 -17.79 2.57
N ALA A 59 -1.35 -18.70 3.49
CA ALA A 59 -2.10 -18.38 4.69
C ALA A 59 -1.31 -17.41 5.60
N THR A 60 0.01 -17.57 5.69
CA THR A 60 0.90 -16.64 6.40
C THR A 60 0.89 -15.26 5.74
N ALA A 61 1.10 -15.18 4.43
CA ALA A 61 1.02 -13.90 3.70
C ALA A 61 -0.35 -13.21 3.85
N GLN A 62 -1.44 -13.99 3.90
CA GLN A 62 -2.79 -13.47 4.13
C GLN A 62 -2.93 -12.92 5.55
N HIS A 63 -2.41 -13.63 6.55
CA HIS A 63 -2.45 -13.20 7.94
C HIS A 63 -1.71 -11.88 8.16
N ASP A 64 -0.52 -11.74 7.57
CA ASP A 64 0.29 -10.52 7.65
C ASP A 64 -0.39 -9.34 6.95
N ALA A 65 -1.03 -9.60 5.79
CA ALA A 65 -1.81 -8.60 5.08
C ALA A 65 -2.98 -8.06 5.92
N ASP A 66 -3.73 -8.96 6.58
CA ASP A 66 -4.91 -8.62 7.36
C ASP A 66 -4.56 -7.83 8.64
N GLY A 67 -3.41 -8.12 9.26
CA GLY A 67 -2.95 -7.48 10.49
C GLY A 67 -2.92 -5.95 10.42
N ASP A 68 -2.63 -5.41 9.24
CA ASP A 68 -2.52 -3.96 9.01
C ASP A 68 -3.58 -3.40 8.05
N GLY A 69 -4.64 -4.17 7.76
CA GLY A 69 -5.73 -3.75 6.89
C GLY A 69 -5.33 -3.59 5.41
N ALA A 70 -4.31 -4.32 4.98
CA ALA A 70 -4.06 -4.60 3.57
C ALA A 70 -4.87 -5.83 3.15
N THR A 71 -4.86 -6.15 1.86
CA THR A 71 -5.49 -7.35 1.32
C THR A 71 -4.52 -8.03 0.37
N LEU A 72 -4.35 -9.33 0.52
CA LEU A 72 -3.57 -10.14 -0.41
C LEU A 72 -4.27 -10.18 -1.78
N ALA A 73 -3.72 -9.45 -2.73
CA ALA A 73 -4.24 -9.38 -4.09
C ALA A 73 -3.75 -10.55 -4.95
N ALA A 74 -2.50 -10.98 -4.75
CA ALA A 74 -1.92 -12.12 -5.44
C ALA A 74 -0.84 -12.80 -4.59
N PHE A 75 -0.69 -14.10 -4.80
CA PHE A 75 0.37 -14.92 -4.22
C PHE A 75 0.81 -15.94 -5.27
N SER A 76 2.12 -16.08 -5.44
CA SER A 76 2.69 -17.11 -6.31
C SER A 76 4.08 -17.51 -5.84
N VAL A 77 4.43 -18.77 -6.05
CA VAL A 77 5.80 -19.27 -5.89
C VAL A 77 6.32 -19.65 -7.28
N ASP A 78 7.50 -19.17 -7.65
CA ASP A 78 8.11 -19.51 -8.94
C ASP A 78 8.80 -20.89 -8.93
N GLU A 79 9.31 -21.31 -10.09
CA GLU A 79 9.99 -22.61 -10.25
C GLU A 79 11.31 -22.69 -9.46
N GLN A 80 11.87 -21.54 -9.10
CA GLN A 80 13.07 -21.35 -8.30
C GLN A 80 12.77 -21.30 -6.80
N GLY A 81 11.50 -21.35 -6.41
CA GLY A 81 11.03 -21.27 -5.03
C GLY A 81 10.93 -19.85 -4.48
N VAL A 82 11.08 -18.81 -5.29
CA VAL A 82 10.89 -17.43 -4.88
C VAL A 82 9.40 -17.19 -4.62
N VAL A 83 9.09 -16.67 -3.43
CA VAL A 83 7.72 -16.32 -3.05
C VAL A 83 7.45 -14.88 -3.45
N HIS A 84 6.42 -14.67 -4.25
CA HIS A 84 5.93 -13.36 -4.66
C HIS A 84 4.60 -13.07 -3.96
N VAL A 85 4.53 -11.92 -3.30
CA VAL A 85 3.36 -11.45 -2.57
C VAL A 85 2.95 -10.10 -3.12
N THR A 86 1.71 -9.98 -3.56
CA THR A 86 1.11 -8.68 -3.93
C THR A 86 0.08 -8.29 -2.88
N LEU A 87 0.34 -7.19 -2.18
CA LEU A 87 -0.60 -6.59 -1.26
C LEU A 87 -1.27 -5.39 -1.90
N SER A 88 -2.52 -5.17 -1.55
CA SER A 88 -3.31 -4.01 -1.97
C SER A 88 -3.92 -3.32 -0.75
N LYS A 89 -3.97 -1.98 -0.77
CA LYS A 89 -4.54 -1.18 0.31
C LYS A 89 -5.12 0.11 -0.22
N LYS A 90 -6.26 0.52 0.33
CA LYS A 90 -6.87 1.81 0.04
C LYS A 90 -6.28 2.91 0.91
N ALA A 91 -5.67 3.90 0.27
CA ALA A 91 -5.22 5.11 0.92
C ALA A 91 -6.42 5.95 1.40
N LYS A 92 -6.32 6.54 2.60
CA LYS A 92 -7.36 7.43 3.12
C LYS A 92 -7.42 8.72 2.29
N SER A 93 -8.62 9.10 1.86
CA SER A 93 -8.91 10.41 1.26
C SER A 93 -10.24 10.91 1.76
N TYR A 94 -10.37 12.22 1.93
CA TYR A 94 -11.61 12.85 2.36
C TYR A 94 -12.40 13.45 1.20
N VAL A 95 -11.76 13.81 0.08
CA VAL A 95 -12.43 14.50 -1.03
C VAL A 95 -12.06 13.93 -2.40
N LEU A 96 -10.78 13.65 -2.66
CA LEU A 96 -10.33 13.20 -3.99
C LEU A 96 -10.75 11.76 -4.34
N HIS A 97 -11.16 10.94 -3.37
CA HIS A 97 -11.69 9.60 -3.64
C HIS A 97 -13.05 9.58 -4.37
N ASN A 98 -13.82 10.68 -4.29
CA ASN A 98 -15.10 10.83 -4.97
C ASN A 98 -14.96 11.44 -6.38
N PHE A 99 -13.79 11.99 -6.70
CA PHE A 99 -13.49 12.45 -8.05
C PHE A 99 -13.01 11.24 -8.87
N GLY A 100 -13.86 10.80 -9.81
CA GLY A 100 -13.61 9.64 -10.69
C GLY A 100 -12.19 9.54 -11.28
N PRO A 101 -11.57 10.61 -11.80
CA PRO A 101 -10.23 10.50 -12.39
C PRO A 101 -9.12 10.23 -11.37
N THR A 102 -9.27 10.59 -10.09
CA THR A 102 -8.24 10.41 -9.06
C THR A 102 -8.44 9.15 -8.21
N LYS A 103 -9.57 8.46 -8.31
CA LYS A 103 -9.91 7.30 -7.48
C LYS A 103 -8.86 6.18 -7.53
N HIS A 104 -8.34 5.87 -8.71
CA HIS A 104 -7.34 4.82 -8.90
C HIS A 104 -5.99 5.12 -8.22
N TRP A 105 -5.68 6.39 -7.95
CA TRP A 105 -4.45 6.76 -7.24
C TRP A 105 -4.51 6.34 -5.77
N TYR A 106 -5.71 6.12 -5.23
CA TYR A 106 -5.92 5.72 -3.84
C TYR A 106 -6.00 4.20 -3.67
N ASP A 107 -6.11 3.43 -4.75
CA ASP A 107 -5.99 1.97 -4.73
C ASP A 107 -4.50 1.62 -4.93
N VAL A 108 -3.77 1.52 -3.83
CA VAL A 108 -2.33 1.24 -3.84
C VAL A 108 -2.10 -0.26 -3.85
N SER A 109 -1.25 -0.74 -4.75
CA SER A 109 -0.81 -2.13 -4.79
C SER A 109 0.71 -2.20 -4.88
N VAL A 110 1.32 -3.10 -4.12
CA VAL A 110 2.76 -3.33 -4.10
C VAL A 110 3.02 -4.83 -4.16
N THR A 111 3.98 -5.22 -4.97
CA THR A 111 4.48 -6.59 -5.04
C THR A 111 5.88 -6.63 -4.46
N ALA A 112 6.10 -7.54 -3.51
CA ALA A 112 7.40 -7.87 -2.98
C ALA A 112 7.70 -9.35 -3.24
N SER A 113 8.97 -9.73 -3.10
CA SER A 113 9.41 -11.09 -3.35
C SER A 113 10.53 -11.45 -2.39
N ALA A 114 10.55 -12.68 -1.92
CA ALA A 114 11.57 -13.16 -0.99
C ALA A 114 12.03 -14.58 -1.31
N THR A 115 13.27 -14.84 -0.95
CA THR A 115 13.93 -16.15 -0.99
C THR A 115 14.38 -16.50 0.44
N PRO A 116 14.67 -17.76 0.78
CA PRO A 116 14.91 -18.17 2.17
C PRO A 116 16.22 -17.65 2.76
N THR A 117 17.01 -16.90 1.96
CA THR A 117 18.33 -16.40 2.29
C THR A 117 18.40 -14.89 2.49
N GLN A 118 17.27 -14.17 2.40
CA GLN A 118 17.20 -12.74 2.74
C GLN A 118 16.60 -12.53 4.14
#